data_AF-A0A952SBR4-F1
#
_entry.id   AF-A0A952SBR4-F1
#
_cell.length_a   1.000
_cell.length_b   1.000
_cell.length_c   1.000
_cell.angle_alpha   90.00
_cell.angle_beta   90.00
_cell.angle_gamma   90.00
#
_symmetry.space_group_name_H-M   'P 1'
#
loop_
_entity.id
_entity.type
_entity.pdbx_description
1 polymer ?
#
loop_
_entity_poly.entity_id
_entity_poly.type
_entity_poly.pdbx_seq_one_letter_code
_entity_poly.pdbx_strand_id
1 'polypeptide(L)'
;MDLSFIFDQPEIVIAALLFLATFVSEDAACIAAGSAAASGRIGLATAVAACMLGIFAGDMLLYSIGRTAGPRLLASRIVRRFATESRISKATQWLTANGASAVFLSRFVVGLRLPTYVAAGALRLDIRRFAIYFFVAAAIWTPVLVISAAWSQSFIFSGNALVSAVVLIIALRLILRLGSRRGRRLAIGRLRRIIEWEFWPLWLFYIPVVIHVIRLGIRHRSLTAFTAANPAFPAGGFKGESKSAIYEAIAARNRELPFMLRYVRLDTDACTGAKIASAHRFLTEAGISFPVAVKPDQGERGFGVRIAYTEAELDAAIAAADGALIVQEFAGGIEAGVFYYRRPSEPEGHIFSITEKHFPVVIGDGVSSVEELILSDRRAICLAEQYFEQLGDRIEQVPEAGESVTLIDIGTHSRGAVFLDGERLRTAELEQSIDAICRRIDGFYFGRFDLRADSIEDMMAGRFRIIELNGVTSESTNIYDPKYSLRDAYGILFRQWELAFEIGAENIGRGTPRTGVRDLLRLAFGKTRRNPADRCPPTPATETL
;
A
#
# COMPACT_ATOMS: atom_id res chain seq x y z
N MET A 1 -44.14 32.59 -17.59
CA MET A 1 -45.37 32.16 -16.88
C MET A 1 -45.16 32.55 -15.43
N ASP A 2 -45.90 33.56 -14.98
CA ASP A 2 -45.69 34.25 -13.71
C ASP A 2 -46.09 33.32 -12.54
N LEU A 3 -45.12 32.84 -11.75
CA LEU A 3 -45.35 31.92 -10.64
C LEU A 3 -46.01 32.61 -9.42
N SER A 4 -46.16 33.94 -9.48
CA SER A 4 -46.83 34.79 -8.48
C SER A 4 -48.27 34.35 -8.17
N PHE A 5 -48.98 33.76 -9.13
CA PHE A 5 -50.35 33.26 -8.93
C PHE A 5 -50.45 32.09 -7.94
N ILE A 6 -49.38 31.31 -7.75
CA ILE A 6 -49.33 30.21 -6.77
C ILE A 6 -49.11 30.73 -5.35
N PHE A 7 -48.54 31.93 -5.19
CA PHE A 7 -48.03 32.43 -3.91
C PHE A 7 -49.05 33.19 -3.04
N ASP A 8 -50.24 33.48 -3.56
CA ASP A 8 -51.32 34.18 -2.84
C ASP A 8 -52.55 33.28 -2.59
N GLN A 9 -52.35 31.97 -2.74
CA GLN A 9 -53.42 30.99 -2.64
C GLN A 9 -53.57 30.46 -1.21
N PRO A 10 -54.80 30.11 -0.78
CA PRO A 10 -55.01 29.50 0.53
C PRO A 10 -54.20 28.21 0.66
N GLU A 11 -53.78 27.88 1.90
CA GLU A 11 -52.94 26.72 2.22
C GLU A 11 -53.42 25.41 1.56
N ILE A 12 -54.73 25.25 1.43
CA ILE A 12 -55.37 24.08 0.82
C ILE A 12 -55.09 23.95 -0.68
N VAL A 13 -54.94 25.06 -1.40
CA VAL A 13 -54.61 25.09 -2.83
C VAL A 13 -53.14 24.75 -3.03
N ILE A 14 -52.26 25.25 -2.16
CA ILE A 14 -50.84 24.87 -2.16
C ILE A 14 -50.70 23.37 -1.87
N ALA A 15 -51.43 22.85 -0.88
CA ALA A 15 -51.48 21.42 -0.58
C ALA A 15 -51.98 20.59 -1.78
N ALA A 16 -53.05 21.04 -2.46
CA ALA A 16 -53.58 20.36 -3.64
C ALA A 16 -52.58 20.37 -4.82
N LEU A 17 -51.88 21.48 -5.04
CA LEU A 17 -50.84 21.58 -6.07
C LEU A 17 -49.65 20.66 -5.77
N LEU A 18 -49.22 20.57 -4.51
CA LEU A 18 -48.17 19.64 -4.09
C LEU A 18 -48.60 18.18 -4.26
N PHE A 19 -49.84 17.85 -3.89
CA PHE A 19 -50.43 16.52 -4.14
C PHE A 19 -50.44 16.17 -5.64
N LEU A 20 -50.78 17.11 -6.52
CA LEU A 20 -50.77 16.87 -7.96
C LEU A 20 -49.35 16.81 -8.52
N ALA A 21 -48.43 17.60 -7.99
CA ALA A 21 -47.03 17.63 -8.41
C ALA A 21 -46.31 16.29 -8.17
N THR A 22 -46.71 15.51 -7.14
CA THR A 22 -46.10 14.20 -6.87
C THR A 22 -46.33 13.18 -7.98
N PHE A 23 -47.37 13.35 -8.81
CA PHE A 23 -47.61 12.50 -9.98
C PHE A 23 -46.61 12.75 -11.10
N VAL A 24 -46.04 13.95 -11.16
CA VAL A 24 -45.03 14.34 -12.15
C VAL A 24 -43.64 14.03 -11.61
N SER A 25 -43.35 14.45 -10.38
CA SER A 25 -42.08 14.20 -9.70
C SER A 25 -42.26 14.25 -8.18
N GLU A 26 -42.24 13.08 -7.55
CA GLU A 26 -42.27 12.92 -6.09
C GLU A 26 -41.18 13.74 -5.40
N ASP A 27 -39.93 13.61 -5.86
CA ASP A 27 -38.77 14.22 -5.20
C ASP A 27 -38.81 15.75 -5.32
N ALA A 28 -39.17 16.29 -6.51
CA ALA A 28 -39.30 17.73 -6.70
C ALA A 28 -40.48 18.31 -5.91
N ALA A 29 -41.59 17.58 -5.81
CA ALA A 29 -42.73 17.98 -4.98
C ALA A 29 -42.38 18.01 -3.49
N CYS A 30 -41.63 17.03 -2.98
CA CYS A 30 -41.17 17.03 -1.58
C CYS A 30 -40.21 18.18 -1.28
N ILE A 31 -39.30 18.50 -2.20
CA ILE A 31 -38.38 19.64 -2.06
C ILE A 31 -39.17 20.97 -2.08
N ALA A 32 -40.11 21.12 -3.01
CA ALA A 32 -40.98 22.29 -3.09
C ALA A 32 -41.85 22.44 -1.83
N ALA A 33 -42.38 21.35 -1.30
CA ALA A 33 -43.14 21.31 -0.06
C ALA A 33 -42.30 21.74 1.15
N GLY A 34 -41.07 21.23 1.27
CA GLY A 34 -40.14 21.64 2.33
C GLY A 34 -39.76 23.12 2.24
N SER A 35 -39.51 23.62 1.03
CA SER A 35 -39.22 25.04 0.78
C SER A 35 -40.42 25.94 1.10
N ALA A 36 -41.64 25.55 0.71
CA ALA A 36 -42.86 26.26 1.03
C ALA A 36 -43.16 26.27 2.54
N ALA A 37 -42.90 25.15 3.23
CA ALA A 37 -43.03 25.05 4.69
C ALA A 37 -41.99 25.92 5.42
N ALA A 38 -40.73 25.93 4.98
CA ALA A 38 -39.68 26.78 5.53
C ALA A 38 -39.97 28.28 5.34
N SER A 39 -40.62 28.64 4.23
CA SER A 39 -41.05 30.01 3.95
C SER A 39 -42.33 30.42 4.70
N GLY A 40 -42.90 29.56 5.55
CA GLY A 40 -44.12 29.82 6.32
C GLY A 40 -45.41 29.83 5.50
N ARG A 41 -45.39 29.33 4.24
CA ARG A 41 -46.54 29.39 3.32
C ARG A 41 -47.53 28.24 3.48
N ILE A 42 -47.10 27.14 4.10
CA ILE A 42 -47.89 25.96 4.41
C ILE A 42 -47.38 25.36 5.72
N GLY A 43 -48.27 24.81 6.54
CA GLY A 43 -47.85 24.09 7.74
C GLY A 43 -46.99 22.87 7.36
N LEU A 44 -45.92 22.60 8.11
CA LEU A 44 -45.06 21.44 7.85
C LEU A 44 -45.85 20.12 7.85
N ALA A 45 -46.82 19.98 8.75
CA ALA A 45 -47.71 18.83 8.81
C ALA A 45 -48.59 18.71 7.55
N THR A 46 -49.16 19.83 7.09
CA THR A 46 -49.98 19.90 5.87
C THR A 46 -49.15 19.56 4.63
N ALA A 47 -47.91 20.07 4.54
CA ALA A 47 -46.97 19.81 3.45
C ALA A 47 -46.58 18.32 3.39
N VAL A 48 -46.23 17.71 4.53
CA VAL A 48 -45.92 16.28 4.63
C VAL A 48 -47.14 15.44 4.26
N ALA A 49 -48.33 15.77 4.78
CA ALA A 49 -49.55 15.04 4.49
C ALA A 49 -49.94 15.11 3.01
N ALA A 50 -49.86 16.29 2.40
CA ALA A 50 -50.15 16.49 0.98
C ALA A 50 -49.23 15.65 0.08
N CYS A 51 -47.91 15.69 0.33
CA CYS A 51 -46.96 14.88 -0.42
C CYS A 51 -47.18 13.38 -0.16
N MET A 52 -47.34 12.96 1.09
CA MET A 52 -47.50 11.55 1.44
C MET A 52 -48.75 10.94 0.80
N LEU A 53 -49.88 11.67 0.81
CA LEU A 53 -51.12 11.23 0.16
C LEU A 53 -50.98 11.18 -1.36
N GLY A 54 -50.34 12.19 -1.97
CA GLY A 54 -50.13 12.24 -3.42
C GLY A 54 -49.24 11.12 -3.92
N ILE A 55 -48.15 10.86 -3.19
CA ILE A 55 -47.22 9.77 -3.48
C ILE A 55 -47.90 8.41 -3.31
N PHE A 56 -48.63 8.21 -2.21
CA PHE A 56 -49.37 6.97 -1.98
C PHE A 56 -50.41 6.71 -3.08
N ALA A 57 -51.14 7.75 -3.51
CA ALA A 57 -52.09 7.66 -4.62
C ALA A 57 -51.40 7.34 -5.95
N GLY A 58 -50.26 7.98 -6.24
CA GLY A 58 -49.44 7.72 -7.42
C GLY A 58 -48.90 6.29 -7.48
N ASP A 59 -48.39 5.78 -6.37
CA ASP A 59 -47.87 4.40 -6.26
C ASP A 59 -48.99 3.37 -6.44
N MET A 60 -50.19 3.62 -5.87
CA MET A 60 -51.39 2.81 -6.08
C MET A 60 -51.86 2.85 -7.53
N LEU A 61 -51.74 3.98 -8.22
CA LEU A 61 -52.06 4.11 -9.63
C LEU A 61 -51.09 3.28 -10.49
N LEU A 62 -49.78 3.35 -10.23
CA LEU A 62 -48.76 2.55 -10.93
C LEU A 62 -48.98 1.05 -10.74
N TYR A 63 -49.28 0.62 -9.52
CA TYR A 63 -49.64 -0.77 -9.22
C TYR A 63 -50.93 -1.19 -9.97
N SER A 64 -51.95 -0.33 -10.02
CA SER A 64 -53.22 -0.61 -10.71
C SER A 64 -53.06 -0.68 -12.23
N ILE A 65 -52.22 0.18 -12.81
CA ILE A 65 -51.80 0.10 -14.22
C ILE A 65 -51.09 -1.22 -14.47
N GLY A 66 -50.15 -1.61 -13.61
CA GLY A 66 -49.52 -2.92 -13.66
C GLY A 66 -50.52 -4.06 -13.61
N ARG A 67 -51.53 -3.99 -12.74
CA ARG A 67 -52.54 -5.06 -12.57
C ARG A 67 -53.49 -5.22 -13.76
N THR A 68 -53.83 -4.12 -14.42
CA THR A 68 -54.79 -4.10 -15.54
C THR A 68 -54.12 -4.27 -16.90
N ALA A 69 -52.97 -3.61 -17.11
CA ALA A 69 -52.23 -3.60 -18.37
C ALA A 69 -50.99 -4.51 -18.36
N GLY A 70 -50.57 -5.04 -17.21
CA GLY A 70 -49.33 -5.81 -17.04
C GLY A 70 -49.16 -7.01 -17.96
N PRO A 71 -50.15 -7.90 -18.12
CA PRO A 71 -50.04 -9.03 -19.06
C PRO A 71 -49.86 -8.59 -20.52
N ARG A 72 -50.43 -7.44 -20.90
CA ARG A 72 -50.27 -6.85 -22.25
C ARG A 72 -48.94 -6.09 -22.41
N LEU A 73 -48.47 -5.42 -21.36
CA LEU A 73 -47.20 -4.70 -21.32
C LEU A 73 -45.99 -5.65 -21.36
N LEU A 74 -46.03 -6.75 -20.60
CA LEU A 74 -45.00 -7.80 -20.60
C LEU A 74 -44.93 -8.55 -21.94
N ALA A 75 -46.04 -8.60 -22.69
CA ALA A 75 -46.10 -9.18 -24.03
C ALA A 75 -45.66 -8.21 -25.16
N SER A 76 -45.39 -6.93 -24.85
CA SER A 76 -45.05 -5.93 -25.85
C SER A 76 -43.62 -6.09 -26.41
N ARG A 77 -43.44 -5.77 -27.70
CA ARG A 77 -42.14 -5.87 -28.40
C ARG A 77 -41.05 -4.98 -27.78
N ILE A 78 -41.42 -3.88 -27.13
CA ILE A 78 -40.49 -2.93 -26.50
C ILE A 78 -39.92 -3.52 -25.21
N VAL A 79 -40.75 -4.14 -24.36
CA VAL A 79 -40.29 -4.74 -23.09
C VAL A 79 -39.41 -5.97 -23.35
N ARG A 80 -39.78 -6.82 -24.32
CA ARG A 80 -38.95 -7.97 -24.75
C ARG A 80 -37.59 -7.57 -25.34
N ARG A 81 -37.45 -6.34 -25.85
CA ARG A 81 -36.19 -5.81 -26.41
C ARG A 81 -35.18 -5.42 -25.31
N PHE A 82 -35.65 -5.03 -24.13
CA PHE A 82 -34.79 -4.60 -23.01
C PHE A 82 -34.66 -5.63 -21.89
N ALA A 83 -35.59 -6.59 -21.77
CA ALA A 83 -35.59 -7.60 -20.72
C ALA A 83 -35.70 -9.02 -21.30
N THR A 84 -34.65 -9.81 -21.13
CA THR A 84 -34.58 -11.24 -21.54
C THR A 84 -35.56 -12.09 -20.73
N GLU A 85 -36.17 -13.12 -21.33
CA GLU A 85 -37.15 -14.00 -20.65
C GLU A 85 -36.60 -14.61 -19.34
N SER A 86 -35.30 -14.93 -19.29
CA SER A 86 -34.58 -15.40 -18.09
C SER A 86 -34.47 -14.36 -16.96
N ARG A 87 -34.36 -13.07 -17.29
CA ARG A 87 -34.33 -11.97 -16.30
C ARG A 87 -35.73 -11.67 -15.77
N ILE A 88 -36.74 -11.75 -16.65
CA ILE A 88 -38.15 -11.57 -16.27
C ILE A 88 -38.59 -12.72 -15.36
N SER A 89 -38.24 -13.97 -15.64
CA SER A 89 -38.58 -15.11 -14.78
C SER A 89 -37.90 -15.06 -13.41
N LYS A 90 -36.60 -14.71 -13.34
CA LYS A 90 -35.89 -14.51 -12.08
C LYS A 90 -36.44 -13.33 -11.25
N ALA A 91 -36.70 -12.19 -11.89
CA ALA A 91 -37.30 -11.03 -11.24
C ALA A 91 -38.71 -11.37 -10.72
N THR A 92 -39.48 -12.14 -11.50
CA THR A 92 -40.81 -12.62 -11.11
C THR A 92 -40.75 -13.55 -9.90
N GLN A 93 -39.84 -14.52 -9.89
CA GLN A 93 -39.68 -15.47 -8.80
C GLN A 93 -39.21 -14.77 -7.52
N TRP A 94 -38.29 -13.81 -7.64
CA TRP A 94 -37.81 -13.01 -6.50
C TRP A 94 -38.87 -12.04 -5.96
N LEU A 95 -39.64 -11.36 -6.83
CA LEU A 95 -40.78 -10.52 -6.44
C LEU A 95 -41.93 -11.32 -5.82
N THR A 96 -42.11 -12.57 -6.22
CA THR A 96 -43.13 -13.45 -5.61
C THR A 96 -42.69 -13.90 -4.22
N ALA A 97 -41.41 -14.22 -4.03
CA ALA A 97 -40.85 -14.64 -2.75
C ALA A 97 -40.67 -13.48 -1.74
N ASN A 98 -40.29 -12.29 -2.22
CA ASN A 98 -39.87 -11.14 -1.40
C ASN A 98 -40.68 -9.86 -1.70
N GLY A 99 -41.87 -9.95 -2.31
CA GLY A 99 -42.58 -8.81 -2.91
C GLY A 99 -42.77 -7.60 -2.00
N ALA A 100 -42.99 -7.83 -0.71
CA ALA A 100 -43.10 -6.78 0.31
C ALA A 100 -41.80 -6.00 0.55
N SER A 101 -40.69 -6.71 0.77
CA SER A 101 -39.37 -6.10 1.02
C SER A 101 -38.75 -5.53 -0.26
N ALA A 102 -39.03 -6.14 -1.41
CA ALA A 102 -38.65 -5.66 -2.73
C ALA A 102 -39.23 -4.26 -3.02
N VAL A 103 -40.52 -4.08 -2.75
CA VAL A 103 -41.19 -2.79 -2.90
C VAL A 103 -40.63 -1.75 -1.95
N PHE A 104 -40.45 -2.10 -0.68
CA PHE A 104 -39.86 -1.20 0.30
C PHE A 104 -38.44 -0.76 -0.11
N LEU A 105 -37.59 -1.71 -0.50
CA LEU A 105 -36.20 -1.45 -0.86
C LEU A 105 -36.06 -0.63 -2.15
N SER A 106 -36.98 -0.82 -3.12
CA SER A 106 -36.97 -0.06 -4.37
C SER A 106 -37.12 1.45 -4.16
N ARG A 107 -37.68 1.87 -3.02
CA ARG A 107 -37.83 3.30 -2.67
C ARG A 107 -36.48 3.99 -2.42
N PHE A 108 -35.50 3.23 -1.94
CA PHE A 108 -34.14 3.70 -1.64
C PHE A 108 -33.21 3.66 -2.86
N VAL A 109 -33.65 3.09 -3.99
CA VAL A 109 -32.86 2.95 -5.22
C VAL A 109 -33.47 3.79 -6.33
N VAL A 110 -32.71 4.80 -6.80
CA VAL A 110 -33.15 5.71 -7.87
C VAL A 110 -33.48 4.93 -9.14
N GLY A 111 -34.64 5.20 -9.73
CA GLY A 111 -35.08 4.60 -11.00
C GLY A 111 -35.70 3.20 -10.90
N LEU A 112 -35.66 2.53 -9.73
CA LEU A 112 -36.17 1.17 -9.56
C LEU A 112 -37.68 1.12 -9.20
N ARG A 113 -38.24 2.22 -8.71
CA ARG A 113 -39.62 2.31 -8.19
C ARG A 113 -40.67 1.97 -9.26
N LEU A 114 -40.69 2.73 -10.36
CA LEU A 114 -41.65 2.56 -11.45
C LEU A 114 -41.67 1.13 -12.02
N PRO A 115 -40.54 0.52 -12.41
CA PRO A 115 -40.56 -0.86 -12.92
C PRO A 115 -40.99 -1.86 -11.83
N THR A 116 -40.63 -1.65 -10.57
CA THR A 116 -41.00 -2.56 -9.46
C THR A 116 -42.51 -2.53 -9.20
N TYR A 117 -43.13 -1.35 -9.18
CA TYR A 117 -44.56 -1.21 -8.84
C TYR A 117 -45.46 -1.69 -9.97
N VAL A 118 -45.08 -1.40 -11.23
CA VAL A 118 -45.77 -1.93 -12.41
C VAL A 118 -45.62 -3.45 -12.49
N ALA A 119 -44.43 -4.00 -12.21
CA ALA A 119 -44.20 -5.44 -12.17
C ALA A 119 -45.00 -6.12 -11.04
N ALA A 120 -45.03 -5.54 -9.84
CA ALA A 120 -45.83 -6.05 -8.73
C ALA A 120 -47.32 -6.11 -9.06
N GLY A 121 -47.84 -5.10 -9.76
CA GLY A 121 -49.19 -5.11 -10.30
C GLY A 121 -49.41 -6.20 -11.34
N ALA A 122 -48.50 -6.34 -12.31
CA ALA A 122 -48.57 -7.32 -13.39
C ALA A 122 -48.60 -8.77 -12.87
N LEU A 123 -47.89 -9.03 -11.77
CA LEU A 123 -47.86 -10.31 -11.06
C LEU A 123 -49.05 -10.55 -10.13
N ARG A 124 -50.00 -9.59 -10.06
CA ARG A 124 -51.23 -9.67 -9.25
C ARG A 124 -50.97 -9.96 -7.77
N LEU A 125 -49.90 -9.41 -7.22
CA LEU A 125 -49.56 -9.57 -5.80
C LEU A 125 -50.66 -8.96 -4.91
N ASP A 126 -50.78 -9.37 -3.65
CA ASP A 126 -51.90 -8.97 -2.79
C ASP A 126 -51.95 -7.45 -2.54
N ILE A 127 -53.03 -6.77 -2.95
CA ILE A 127 -53.12 -5.30 -2.89
C ILE A 127 -53.05 -4.75 -1.46
N ARG A 128 -53.59 -5.48 -0.47
CA ARG A 128 -53.65 -5.02 0.93
C ARG A 128 -52.26 -5.01 1.55
N ARG A 129 -51.49 -6.09 1.37
CA ARG A 129 -50.10 -6.16 1.82
C ARG A 129 -49.29 -5.03 1.20
N PHE A 130 -49.41 -4.81 -0.11
CA PHE A 130 -48.65 -3.78 -0.82
C PHE A 130 -48.99 -2.37 -0.33
N ALA A 131 -50.28 -2.04 -0.18
CA ALA A 131 -50.72 -0.76 0.35
C ALA A 131 -50.12 -0.46 1.74
N ILE A 132 -50.05 -1.46 2.63
CA ILE A 132 -49.44 -1.28 3.96
C ILE A 132 -47.95 -0.96 3.85
N TYR A 133 -47.18 -1.71 3.05
CA TYR A 133 -45.75 -1.46 2.89
C TYR A 133 -45.46 -0.10 2.22
N PHE A 134 -46.27 0.30 1.24
CA PHE A 134 -46.16 1.63 0.64
C PHE A 134 -46.45 2.74 1.63
N PHE A 135 -47.52 2.59 2.40
CA PHE A 135 -47.90 3.57 3.41
C PHE A 135 -46.80 3.73 4.46
N VAL A 136 -46.25 2.62 4.97
CA VAL A 136 -45.14 2.64 5.93
C VAL A 136 -43.88 3.27 5.31
N ALA A 137 -43.54 2.92 4.07
CA ALA A 137 -42.38 3.47 3.38
C ALA A 137 -42.52 4.98 3.14
N ALA A 138 -43.69 5.44 2.69
CA ALA A 138 -44.00 6.86 2.48
C ALA A 138 -44.05 7.62 3.81
N ALA A 139 -44.64 7.04 4.86
CA ALA A 139 -44.70 7.61 6.20
C ALA A 139 -43.31 7.81 6.83
N ILE A 140 -42.31 7.04 6.43
CA ILE A 140 -40.92 7.21 6.88
C ILE A 140 -40.16 8.17 5.97
N TRP A 141 -40.23 7.97 4.65
CA TRP A 141 -39.38 8.68 3.69
C TRP A 141 -39.84 10.10 3.39
N THR A 142 -41.14 10.33 3.24
CA THR A 142 -41.70 11.63 2.87
C THR A 142 -41.44 12.70 3.94
N PRO A 143 -41.64 12.45 5.25
CA PRO A 143 -41.26 13.42 6.27
C PRO A 143 -39.77 13.73 6.27
N VAL A 144 -38.90 12.71 6.11
CA VAL A 144 -37.45 12.92 6.05
C VAL A 144 -37.06 13.85 4.91
N LEU A 145 -37.61 13.67 3.70
CA LEU A 145 -37.34 14.54 2.56
C LEU A 145 -37.87 15.97 2.75
N VAL A 146 -39.12 16.13 3.18
CA VAL A 146 -39.74 17.46 3.35
C VAL A 146 -39.05 18.24 4.48
N ILE A 147 -38.75 17.59 5.61
CA ILE A 147 -38.08 18.23 6.76
C ILE A 147 -36.63 18.58 6.41
N SER A 148 -35.89 17.68 5.75
CA SER A 148 -34.51 17.97 5.31
C SER A 148 -34.45 19.08 4.27
N ALA A 149 -35.42 19.14 3.34
CA ALA A 149 -35.55 20.25 2.40
C ALA A 149 -35.86 21.58 3.13
N ALA A 150 -36.74 21.57 4.12
CA ALA A 150 -37.04 22.74 4.93
C ALA A 150 -35.81 23.24 5.73
N TRP A 151 -35.05 22.32 6.33
CA TRP A 151 -33.83 22.64 7.07
C TRP A 151 -32.66 23.09 6.17
N SER A 152 -32.51 22.49 4.99
CA SER A 152 -31.42 22.83 4.07
C SER A 152 -31.51 24.26 3.56
N GLN A 153 -32.71 24.82 3.39
CA GLN A 153 -32.91 26.24 3.10
C GLN A 153 -32.33 27.13 4.21
N SER A 154 -32.59 26.85 5.48
CA SER A 154 -32.02 27.64 6.59
C SER A 154 -30.49 27.51 6.72
N PHE A 155 -29.92 26.40 6.24
CA PHE A 155 -28.50 26.05 6.42
C PHE A 155 -27.61 26.47 5.23
N ILE A 156 -28.13 26.46 4.00
CA ILE A 156 -27.39 26.89 2.79
C ILE A 156 -27.12 28.40 2.81
N PHE A 157 -28.03 29.20 3.37
CA PHE A 157 -27.89 30.65 3.49
C PHE A 157 -27.02 31.10 4.69
N SER A 158 -26.51 30.18 5.52
CA SER A 158 -25.73 30.52 6.72
C SER A 158 -24.21 30.59 6.51
N GLY A 159 -23.71 30.63 5.27
CA GLY A 159 -22.27 30.77 4.95
C GLY A 159 -21.40 29.52 5.17
N ASN A 160 -21.93 28.45 5.77
CA ASN A 160 -21.19 27.21 6.09
C ASN A 160 -21.32 26.11 5.04
N ALA A 161 -21.98 26.38 3.90
CA ALA A 161 -22.30 25.39 2.88
C ALA A 161 -21.07 24.60 2.38
N LEU A 162 -19.91 25.27 2.27
CA LEU A 162 -18.65 24.61 1.88
C LEU A 162 -18.16 23.63 2.94
N VAL A 163 -18.15 24.04 4.21
CA VAL A 163 -17.74 23.17 5.34
C VAL A 163 -18.66 21.96 5.43
N SER A 164 -19.97 22.17 5.27
CA SER A 164 -20.96 21.10 5.32
C SER A 164 -20.85 20.15 4.13
N ALA A 165 -20.58 20.65 2.92
CA ALA A 165 -20.31 19.81 1.76
C ALA A 165 -19.04 18.98 1.95
N VAL A 166 -17.97 19.57 2.50
CA VAL A 166 -16.73 18.85 2.81
C VAL A 166 -16.98 17.77 3.88
N VAL A 167 -17.67 18.09 4.97
CA VAL A 167 -18.03 17.13 6.01
C VAL A 167 -18.89 16.00 5.45
N LEU A 168 -19.88 16.32 4.60
CA LEU A 168 -20.74 15.32 3.96
C LEU A 168 -19.96 14.41 3.01
N ILE A 169 -19.03 14.97 2.22
CA ILE A 169 -18.15 14.18 1.34
C ILE A 169 -17.24 13.27 2.16
N ILE A 170 -16.67 13.77 3.26
CA ILE A 170 -15.84 12.98 4.17
C ILE A 170 -16.67 11.87 4.82
N ALA A 171 -17.86 12.20 5.34
CA ALA A 171 -18.78 11.26 5.96
C ALA A 171 -19.23 10.18 4.96
N LEU A 172 -19.61 10.56 3.73
CA LEU A 172 -19.98 9.63 2.67
C LEU A 172 -18.81 8.73 2.29
N ARG A 173 -17.59 9.28 2.11
CA ARG A 173 -16.39 8.47 1.85
C ARG A 173 -16.09 7.52 3.00
N LEU A 174 -16.27 7.93 4.25
CA LEU A 174 -16.11 7.07 5.42
C LEU A 174 -17.17 5.98 5.48
N ILE A 175 -18.45 6.30 5.26
CA ILE A 175 -19.55 5.33 5.23
C ILE A 175 -19.33 4.30 4.12
N LEU A 176 -18.99 4.74 2.90
CA LEU A 176 -18.72 3.83 1.79
C LEU A 176 -17.49 2.96 2.03
N ARG A 177 -16.41 3.52 2.61
CA ARG A 177 -15.22 2.74 2.99
C ARG A 177 -15.54 1.73 4.10
N LEU A 178 -16.21 2.15 5.17
CA LEU A 178 -16.52 1.32 6.33
C LEU A 178 -17.74 0.40 6.12
N GLY A 179 -18.51 0.58 5.05
CA GLY A 179 -19.63 -0.30 4.71
C GLY A 179 -19.18 -1.70 4.27
N SER A 180 -17.99 -1.81 3.67
CA SER A 180 -17.43 -3.11 3.25
C SER A 180 -16.61 -3.76 4.37
N ARG A 181 -16.54 -5.10 4.40
CA ARG A 181 -15.61 -5.84 5.29
C ARG A 181 -14.17 -5.43 5.00
N ARG A 182 -13.82 -5.35 3.71
CA ARG A 182 -12.50 -4.91 3.21
C ARG A 182 -12.09 -3.55 3.77
N GLY A 183 -12.92 -2.53 3.60
CA GLY A 183 -12.56 -1.18 4.03
C GLY A 183 -12.56 -1.00 5.56
N ARG A 184 -13.36 -1.76 6.32
CA ARG A 184 -13.23 -1.82 7.79
C ARG A 184 -11.89 -2.40 8.23
N ARG A 185 -11.45 -3.50 7.61
CA ARG A 185 -10.16 -4.12 7.91
C ARG A 185 -9.00 -3.18 7.54
N LEU A 186 -9.01 -2.58 6.35
CA LEU A 186 -7.99 -1.60 5.95
C LEU A 186 -7.94 -0.38 6.89
N ALA A 187 -9.08 0.09 7.41
CA ALA A 187 -9.10 1.16 8.40
C ALA A 187 -8.42 0.75 9.73
N ILE A 188 -8.60 -0.50 10.17
CA ILE A 188 -7.87 -1.06 11.32
C ILE A 188 -6.37 -1.08 11.05
N GLY A 189 -5.94 -1.52 9.86
CA GLY A 189 -4.52 -1.51 9.46
C GLY A 189 -3.92 -0.10 9.54
N ARG A 190 -4.64 0.91 9.04
CA ARG A 190 -4.19 2.32 9.15
C ARG A 190 -4.10 2.81 10.59
N LEU A 191 -5.05 2.44 11.44
CA LEU A 191 -5.00 2.79 12.87
C LEU A 191 -3.82 2.11 13.57
N ARG A 192 -3.56 0.84 13.26
CA ARG A 192 -2.39 0.11 13.79
C ARG A 192 -1.09 0.78 13.44
N ARG A 193 -0.91 1.26 12.20
CA ARG A 193 0.30 1.99 11.79
C ARG A 193 0.57 3.27 12.59
N ILE A 194 -0.46 3.85 13.22
CA ILE A 194 -0.31 5.02 14.09
C ILE A 194 0.18 4.60 15.49
N ILE A 195 -0.25 3.43 15.96
CA ILE A 195 0.06 2.92 17.31
C ILE A 195 1.40 2.15 17.32
N GLU A 196 1.61 1.31 16.31
CA GLU A 196 2.78 0.45 16.18
C GLU A 196 3.92 1.24 15.52
N TRP A 197 4.93 1.55 16.33
CA TRP A 197 6.04 2.43 15.95
C TRP A 197 6.90 1.88 14.80
N GLU A 198 6.88 0.56 14.59
CA GLU A 198 7.50 -0.12 13.43
C GLU A 198 7.08 0.51 12.09
N PHE A 199 5.84 1.01 12.00
CA PHE A 199 5.27 1.56 10.77
C PHE A 199 5.26 3.10 10.73
N TRP A 200 5.88 3.76 11.71
CA TRP A 200 5.93 5.21 11.75
C TRP A 200 6.73 5.78 10.56
N PRO A 201 6.36 6.97 10.06
CA PRO A 201 7.16 7.64 9.05
C PRO A 201 8.60 7.85 9.55
N LEU A 202 9.58 7.56 8.69
CA LEU A 202 11.00 7.65 9.05
C LEU A 202 11.36 9.03 9.65
N TRP A 203 10.87 10.12 9.05
CA TRP A 203 11.17 11.46 9.55
C TRP A 203 10.76 11.66 11.01
N LEU A 204 9.69 11.00 11.47
CA LEU A 204 9.22 11.07 12.86
C LEU A 204 10.07 10.18 13.76
N PHE A 205 10.30 8.93 13.34
CA PHE A 205 11.09 7.96 14.09
C PHE A 205 12.52 8.44 14.33
N TYR A 206 13.17 9.08 13.36
CA TYR A 206 14.58 9.49 13.47
C TYR A 206 14.82 10.81 14.20
N ILE A 207 13.79 11.57 14.64
CA ILE A 207 14.01 12.83 15.38
C ILE A 207 14.94 12.64 16.60
N PRO A 208 14.70 11.67 17.50
CA PRO A 208 15.59 11.46 18.65
C PRO A 208 17.00 11.01 18.24
N VAL A 209 17.11 10.22 17.17
CA VAL A 209 18.41 9.76 16.64
C VAL A 209 19.24 10.93 16.13
N VAL A 210 18.63 11.85 15.37
CA VAL A 210 19.31 13.05 14.86
C VAL A 210 19.78 13.94 16.01
N ILE A 211 18.96 14.14 17.04
CA ILE A 211 19.33 14.90 18.24
C ILE A 211 20.55 14.25 18.94
N HIS A 212 20.54 12.93 19.08
CA HIS A 212 21.66 12.19 19.68
C HIS A 212 22.93 12.28 18.84
N VAL A 213 22.83 12.16 17.51
CA VAL A 213 23.97 12.34 16.59
C VAL A 213 24.57 13.75 16.69
N ILE A 214 23.75 14.80 16.80
CA ILE A 214 24.23 16.17 17.02
C ILE A 214 24.96 16.27 18.37
N ARG A 215 24.40 15.67 19.44
CA ARG A 215 25.03 15.62 20.77
C ARG A 215 26.39 14.92 20.73
N LEU A 216 26.50 13.80 20.01
CA LEU A 216 27.78 13.10 19.79
C LEU A 216 28.77 13.97 19.02
N GLY A 217 28.30 14.67 17.98
CA GLY A 217 29.11 15.63 17.23
C GLY A 217 29.73 16.73 18.10
N ILE A 218 28.97 17.25 19.06
CA ILE A 218 29.47 18.21 20.06
C ILE A 218 30.48 17.52 21.00
N ARG A 219 30.15 16.35 21.54
CA ARG A 219 31.01 15.58 22.46
C ARG A 219 32.38 15.27 21.86
N HIS A 220 32.43 14.85 20.60
CA HIS A 220 33.66 14.52 19.87
C HIS A 220 34.31 15.73 19.19
N ARG A 221 33.77 16.95 19.39
CA ARG A 221 34.24 18.20 18.75
C ARG A 221 34.33 18.09 17.22
N SER A 222 33.47 17.27 16.64
CA SER A 222 33.42 17.00 15.20
C SER A 222 32.05 16.43 14.81
N LEU A 223 31.26 17.24 14.12
CA LEU A 223 29.90 16.87 13.67
C LEU A 223 29.87 15.67 12.70
N THR A 224 31.00 15.36 12.06
CA THR A 224 31.11 14.35 11.01
C THR A 224 32.14 13.27 11.35
N ALA A 225 32.51 13.10 12.62
CA ALA A 225 33.53 12.12 13.03
C ALA A 225 33.22 10.70 12.53
N PHE A 226 31.94 10.30 12.56
CA PHE A 226 31.48 9.00 12.05
C PHE A 226 31.86 8.74 10.58
N THR A 227 32.06 9.77 9.75
CA THR A 227 32.48 9.59 8.34
C THR A 227 33.91 9.04 8.21
N ALA A 228 34.69 9.04 9.29
CA ALA A 228 36.00 8.41 9.36
C ALA A 228 35.94 7.01 10.00
N ALA A 229 34.75 6.46 10.26
CA ALA A 229 34.62 5.13 10.86
C ALA A 229 35.21 4.04 9.97
N ASN A 230 35.03 4.14 8.64
CA ASN A 230 35.60 3.22 7.66
C ASN A 230 36.49 3.95 6.64
N PRO A 231 37.81 4.11 6.90
CA PRO A 231 38.75 4.67 5.92
C PRO A 231 38.74 3.98 4.55
N ALA A 232 38.33 2.70 4.48
CA ALA A 232 38.20 1.94 3.23
C ALA A 232 37.20 2.55 2.25
N PHE A 233 36.22 3.32 2.75
CA PHE A 233 35.08 3.77 1.95
C PHE A 233 34.95 5.30 1.96
N PRO A 234 34.56 5.92 0.83
CA PRO A 234 34.27 7.35 0.79
C PRO A 234 33.22 7.74 1.84
N ALA A 235 33.54 8.76 2.66
CA ALA A 235 32.71 9.22 3.77
C ALA A 235 32.29 8.10 4.75
N GLY A 236 33.09 7.05 4.89
CA GLY A 236 32.82 5.92 5.79
C GLY A 236 31.69 5.01 5.31
N GLY A 237 31.24 5.19 4.06
CA GLY A 237 30.10 4.50 3.51
C GLY A 237 28.76 5.15 3.82
N PHE A 238 28.73 6.48 3.80
CA PHE A 238 27.53 7.23 4.13
C PHE A 238 26.41 7.06 3.09
N LYS A 239 26.75 7.11 1.81
CA LYS A 239 25.79 7.06 0.69
C LYS A 239 26.50 6.80 -0.64
N GLY A 240 25.86 6.01 -1.51
CA GLY A 240 26.28 5.83 -2.91
C GLY A 240 27.52 4.96 -3.11
N GLU A 241 27.77 4.02 -2.19
CA GLU A 241 28.85 3.06 -2.33
C GLU A 241 28.64 2.19 -3.58
N SER A 242 29.70 2.01 -4.37
CA SER A 242 29.69 1.05 -5.47
C SER A 242 29.80 -0.35 -4.89
N LYS A 243 28.79 -1.18 -5.14
CA LYS A 243 28.77 -2.58 -4.72
C LYS A 243 29.93 -3.35 -5.33
N SER A 244 30.28 -3.09 -6.60
CA SER A 244 31.41 -3.76 -7.24
C SER A 244 32.74 -3.37 -6.60
N ALA A 245 32.93 -2.09 -6.23
CA ALA A 245 34.15 -1.64 -5.56
C ALA A 245 34.34 -2.30 -4.18
N ILE A 246 33.25 -2.49 -3.43
CA ILE A 246 33.27 -3.23 -2.16
C ILE A 246 33.68 -4.69 -2.40
N TYR A 247 33.12 -5.33 -3.43
CA TYR A 247 33.46 -6.72 -3.77
C TYR A 247 34.91 -6.86 -4.23
N GLU A 248 35.42 -5.91 -5.02
CA GLU A 248 36.82 -5.84 -5.43
C GLU A 248 37.75 -5.64 -4.21
N ALA A 249 37.38 -4.79 -3.26
CA ALA A 249 38.14 -4.61 -2.01
C ALA A 249 38.20 -5.90 -1.18
N ILE A 250 37.11 -6.67 -1.14
CA ILE A 250 37.05 -7.99 -0.50
C ILE A 250 37.88 -9.02 -1.30
N ALA A 251 37.80 -8.99 -2.63
CA ALA A 251 38.44 -9.97 -3.53
C ALA A 251 39.95 -9.77 -3.67
N ALA A 252 40.44 -8.53 -3.67
CA ALA A 252 41.85 -8.21 -3.88
C ALA A 252 42.80 -8.91 -2.89
N ARG A 253 42.29 -9.34 -1.72
CA ARG A 253 43.04 -10.07 -0.71
C ARG A 253 42.56 -11.51 -0.46
N ASN A 254 41.55 -11.96 -1.21
CA ASN A 254 40.99 -13.31 -1.15
C ASN A 254 41.14 -13.96 -2.54
N ARG A 255 42.24 -14.70 -2.77
CA ARG A 255 42.45 -15.44 -4.03
C ARG A 255 41.37 -16.49 -4.30
N GLU A 256 40.77 -17.01 -3.24
CA GLU A 256 39.54 -17.78 -3.29
C GLU A 256 38.45 -16.95 -2.61
N LEU A 257 37.31 -16.81 -3.27
CA LEU A 257 36.16 -16.03 -2.85
C LEU A 257 35.05 -16.94 -2.28
N PRO A 258 35.30 -17.84 -1.31
CA PRO A 258 34.32 -18.86 -0.93
C PRO A 258 33.03 -18.26 -0.37
N PHE A 259 33.11 -17.03 0.17
CA PHE A 259 31.98 -16.32 0.75
C PHE A 259 31.28 -15.37 -0.23
N MET A 260 31.81 -15.11 -1.43
CA MET A 260 31.22 -14.12 -2.34
C MET A 260 30.39 -14.79 -3.43
N LEU A 261 29.19 -14.26 -3.65
CA LEU A 261 28.39 -14.65 -4.81
C LEU A 261 29.06 -14.16 -6.09
N ARG A 262 29.12 -15.06 -7.08
CA ARG A 262 29.68 -14.73 -8.39
C ARG A 262 28.85 -13.63 -9.04
N TYR A 263 29.53 -12.66 -9.64
CA TYR A 263 28.86 -11.51 -10.26
C TYR A 263 29.61 -10.99 -11.48
N VAL A 264 28.90 -10.24 -12.31
CA VAL A 264 29.46 -9.41 -13.39
C VAL A 264 28.91 -7.99 -13.27
N ARG A 265 29.78 -7.01 -13.47
CA ARG A 265 29.40 -5.59 -13.57
C ARG A 265 29.17 -5.24 -15.04
N LEU A 266 28.05 -4.55 -15.31
CA LEU A 266 27.67 -4.04 -16.62
C LEU A 266 27.75 -2.51 -16.57
N ASP A 267 28.75 -1.92 -17.22
CA ASP A 267 29.01 -0.49 -17.16
C ASP A 267 28.01 0.38 -17.92
N THR A 268 27.83 1.62 -17.48
CA THR A 268 26.88 2.57 -18.07
C THR A 268 27.08 2.77 -19.57
N ASP A 269 28.34 2.85 -20.00
CA ASP A 269 28.74 3.24 -21.37
C ASP A 269 28.48 2.14 -22.41
N ALA A 270 28.19 0.91 -21.97
CA ALA A 270 27.87 -0.21 -22.86
C ALA A 270 26.43 -0.09 -23.39
N CYS A 271 26.24 -0.34 -24.69
CA CYS A 271 24.90 -0.43 -25.26
C CYS A 271 24.13 -1.62 -24.66
N THR A 272 22.80 -1.53 -24.62
CA THR A 272 21.93 -2.56 -24.00
C THR A 272 22.21 -3.96 -24.55
N GLY A 273 22.44 -4.10 -25.86
CA GLY A 273 22.79 -5.39 -26.47
C GLY A 273 24.12 -5.96 -25.97
N ALA A 274 25.14 -5.11 -25.77
CA ALA A 274 26.43 -5.53 -25.21
C ALA A 274 26.30 -5.94 -23.74
N LYS A 275 25.48 -5.21 -22.96
CA LYS A 275 25.17 -5.56 -21.56
C LYS A 275 24.51 -6.94 -21.46
N ILE A 276 23.49 -7.19 -22.29
CA ILE A 276 22.79 -8.49 -22.37
C ILE A 276 23.78 -9.60 -22.75
N ALA A 277 24.55 -9.41 -23.83
CA ALA A 277 25.53 -10.41 -24.26
C ALA A 277 26.60 -10.71 -23.19
N SER A 278 27.04 -9.70 -22.45
CA SER A 278 27.98 -9.87 -21.35
C SER A 278 27.38 -10.63 -20.17
N ALA A 279 26.11 -10.38 -19.84
CA ALA A 279 25.39 -11.11 -18.79
C ALA A 279 25.24 -12.59 -19.15
N HIS A 280 24.74 -12.91 -20.34
CA HIS A 280 24.57 -14.31 -20.80
C HIS A 280 25.89 -15.07 -20.89
N ARG A 281 26.96 -14.41 -21.36
CA ARG A 281 28.30 -15.00 -21.38
C ARG A 281 28.78 -15.36 -19.97
N PHE A 282 28.62 -14.44 -19.02
CA PHE A 282 28.96 -14.68 -17.62
C PHE A 282 28.17 -15.88 -17.04
N LEU A 283 26.85 -15.95 -17.27
CA LEU A 283 26.04 -17.07 -16.78
C LEU A 283 26.49 -18.42 -17.36
N THR A 284 26.84 -18.43 -18.65
CA THR A 284 27.32 -19.64 -19.34
C THR A 284 28.70 -20.08 -18.84
N GLU A 285 29.66 -19.15 -18.78
CA GLU A 285 31.05 -19.44 -18.36
C GLU A 285 31.14 -19.83 -16.88
N ALA A 286 30.29 -19.24 -16.03
CA ALA A 286 30.23 -19.59 -14.62
C ALA A 286 29.30 -20.79 -14.32
N GLY A 287 28.52 -21.27 -15.29
CA GLY A 287 27.53 -22.33 -15.06
C GLY A 287 26.46 -21.95 -14.04
N ILE A 288 25.99 -20.68 -14.05
CA ILE A 288 24.96 -20.17 -13.15
C ILE A 288 23.58 -20.40 -13.78
N SER A 289 22.70 -21.07 -13.04
CA SER A 289 21.30 -21.25 -13.43
C SER A 289 20.41 -20.16 -12.85
N PHE A 290 19.24 -19.97 -13.45
CA PHE A 290 18.21 -19.08 -12.90
C PHE A 290 17.63 -19.63 -11.58
N PRO A 291 17.18 -18.76 -10.66
CA PRO A 291 17.10 -17.31 -10.78
C PRO A 291 18.43 -16.56 -10.60
N VAL A 292 18.49 -15.32 -11.08
CA VAL A 292 19.64 -14.40 -10.90
C VAL A 292 19.19 -13.03 -10.41
N ALA A 293 20.02 -12.38 -9.60
CA ALA A 293 19.75 -11.06 -9.06
C ALA A 293 20.34 -9.97 -9.97
N VAL A 294 19.51 -9.00 -10.38
CA VAL A 294 19.91 -7.80 -11.11
C VAL A 294 19.76 -6.60 -10.19
N LYS A 295 20.85 -5.87 -9.95
CA LYS A 295 20.86 -4.73 -9.04
C LYS A 295 21.70 -3.56 -9.55
N PRO A 296 21.34 -2.30 -9.24
CA PRO A 296 22.21 -1.16 -9.51
C PRO A 296 23.52 -1.27 -8.74
N ASP A 297 24.64 -0.94 -9.39
CA ASP A 297 25.95 -0.88 -8.73
C ASP A 297 25.93 0.11 -7.56
N GLN A 298 25.30 1.26 -7.75
CA GLN A 298 25.02 2.25 -6.70
C GLN A 298 23.52 2.33 -6.47
N GLY A 299 23.07 2.03 -5.26
CA GLY A 299 21.65 2.06 -4.91
C GLY A 299 21.42 1.60 -3.47
N GLU A 300 20.39 2.14 -2.84
CA GLU A 300 20.08 1.92 -1.42
C GLU A 300 18.74 1.18 -1.27
N ARG A 301 18.57 0.42 -0.17
CA ARG A 301 17.28 -0.15 0.29
C ARG A 301 16.58 -1.05 -0.73
N GLY A 302 17.34 -1.76 -1.57
CA GLY A 302 16.77 -2.62 -2.61
C GLY A 302 16.09 -1.86 -3.75
N PHE A 303 16.30 -0.54 -3.87
CA PHE A 303 15.81 0.22 -5.01
C PHE A 303 16.48 -0.28 -6.31
N GLY A 304 15.66 -0.61 -7.31
CA GLY A 304 16.12 -1.16 -8.59
C GLY A 304 16.54 -2.63 -8.56
N VAL A 305 16.44 -3.34 -7.42
CA VAL A 305 16.74 -4.78 -7.35
C VAL A 305 15.59 -5.59 -7.94
N ARG A 306 15.93 -6.53 -8.82
CA ARG A 306 15.02 -7.48 -9.47
C ARG A 306 15.61 -8.88 -9.43
N ILE A 307 14.76 -9.88 -9.21
CA ILE A 307 15.12 -11.29 -9.36
C ILE A 307 14.53 -11.74 -10.69
N ALA A 308 15.39 -12.16 -11.62
CA ALA A 308 14.98 -12.71 -12.91
C ALA A 308 14.97 -14.24 -12.80
N TYR A 309 13.84 -14.86 -13.12
CA TYR A 309 13.65 -16.31 -13.14
C TYR A 309 13.84 -16.89 -14.55
N THR A 310 13.86 -16.04 -15.56
CA THR A 310 14.02 -16.42 -16.96
C THR A 310 14.97 -15.48 -17.69
N GLU A 311 15.50 -15.92 -18.83
CA GLU A 311 16.33 -15.09 -19.72
C GLU A 311 15.58 -13.83 -20.18
N ALA A 312 14.29 -13.96 -20.52
CA ALA A 312 13.47 -12.84 -20.95
C ALA A 312 13.31 -11.78 -19.84
N GLU A 313 13.14 -12.21 -18.59
CA GLU A 313 13.08 -11.30 -17.44
C GLU A 313 14.42 -10.60 -17.17
N LEU A 314 15.54 -11.31 -17.36
CA LEU A 314 16.88 -10.74 -17.23
C LEU A 314 17.11 -9.64 -18.27
N ASP A 315 16.80 -9.93 -19.54
CA ASP A 315 16.95 -8.99 -20.65
C ASP A 315 16.08 -7.74 -20.44
N ALA A 316 14.82 -7.94 -20.02
CA ALA A 316 13.91 -6.85 -19.68
C ALA A 316 14.41 -6.01 -18.49
N ALA A 317 15.01 -6.66 -17.48
CA ALA A 317 15.57 -5.96 -16.32
C ALA A 317 16.80 -5.12 -16.71
N ILE A 318 17.69 -5.63 -17.56
CA ILE A 318 18.86 -4.91 -18.08
C ILE A 318 18.40 -3.73 -18.97
N ALA A 319 17.41 -3.95 -19.84
CA ALA A 319 16.91 -2.93 -20.75
C ALA A 319 16.19 -1.77 -20.03
N ALA A 320 15.50 -2.06 -18.92
CA ALA A 320 14.77 -1.07 -18.14
C ALA A 320 15.66 -0.28 -17.15
N ALA A 321 16.90 -0.68 -16.97
CA ALA A 321 17.76 -0.14 -15.94
C ALA A 321 18.62 1.04 -16.43
N ASP A 322 18.66 2.09 -15.61
CA ASP A 322 19.48 3.27 -15.83
C ASP A 322 20.82 3.14 -15.08
N GLY A 323 21.95 3.26 -15.79
CA GLY A 323 23.30 3.26 -15.20
C GLY A 323 24.01 1.91 -15.20
N ALA A 324 25.00 1.78 -14.32
CA ALA A 324 25.78 0.56 -14.13
C ALA A 324 25.02 -0.46 -13.28
N LEU A 325 25.09 -1.73 -13.68
CA LEU A 325 24.37 -2.83 -13.05
C LEU A 325 25.32 -3.93 -12.60
N ILE A 326 24.83 -4.74 -11.69
CA ILE A 326 25.44 -6.00 -11.30
C ILE A 326 24.42 -7.09 -11.57
N VAL A 327 24.84 -8.11 -12.33
CA VAL A 327 24.16 -9.41 -12.43
C VAL A 327 24.90 -10.37 -11.51
N GLN A 328 24.20 -10.96 -10.55
CA GLN A 328 24.78 -11.78 -9.50
C GLN A 328 24.02 -13.10 -9.36
N GLU A 329 24.76 -14.16 -9.04
CA GLU A 329 24.22 -15.45 -8.62
C GLU A 329 23.22 -15.28 -7.47
N PHE A 330 22.07 -15.96 -7.57
CA PHE A 330 21.10 -15.97 -6.49
C PHE A 330 21.44 -17.04 -5.45
N ALA A 331 21.46 -16.66 -4.17
CA ALA A 331 21.55 -17.60 -3.07
C ALA A 331 20.23 -17.63 -2.29
N GLY A 332 19.62 -18.83 -2.24
CA GLY A 332 18.47 -19.12 -1.41
C GLY A 332 18.83 -19.35 0.06
N GLY A 333 17.95 -20.04 0.78
CA GLY A 333 18.15 -20.36 2.19
C GLY A 333 17.85 -19.19 3.13
N ILE A 334 18.40 -19.24 4.33
CA ILE A 334 18.16 -18.25 5.38
C ILE A 334 18.91 -16.94 5.09
N GLU A 335 18.29 -15.80 5.38
CA GLU A 335 18.91 -14.48 5.25
C GLU A 335 19.13 -13.84 6.62
N ALA A 336 20.34 -13.36 6.89
CA ALA A 336 20.67 -12.65 8.12
C ALA A 336 21.46 -11.37 7.87
N GLY A 337 21.10 -10.29 8.54
CA GLY A 337 21.90 -9.07 8.66
C GLY A 337 22.81 -9.14 9.88
N VAL A 338 24.12 -9.24 9.69
CA VAL A 338 25.12 -9.27 10.78
C VAL A 338 25.82 -7.92 10.86
N PHE A 339 25.59 -7.22 11.98
CA PHE A 339 26.21 -5.92 12.24
C PHE A 339 27.52 -6.13 12.99
N TYR A 340 28.62 -5.67 12.42
CA TYR A 340 29.98 -5.81 12.94
C TYR A 340 30.55 -4.46 13.37
N TYR A 341 31.36 -4.48 14.43
CA TYR A 341 32.25 -3.38 14.75
C TYR A 341 33.59 -3.86 15.32
N ARG A 342 34.63 -3.04 15.17
CA ARG A 342 35.94 -3.21 15.81
C ARG A 342 36.57 -1.85 16.03
N ARG A 343 37.10 -1.56 17.21
CA ARG A 343 37.90 -0.33 17.35
C ARG A 343 39.25 -0.49 16.66
N PRO A 344 39.83 0.57 16.08
CA PRO A 344 41.16 0.51 15.48
C PRO A 344 42.26 0.02 16.43
N SER A 345 42.07 0.18 17.74
CA SER A 345 42.97 -0.28 18.81
C SER A 345 42.75 -1.73 19.23
N GLU A 346 41.61 -2.30 18.88
CA GLU A 346 41.24 -3.66 19.27
C GLU A 346 41.75 -4.68 18.23
N PRO A 347 42.34 -5.79 18.69
CA PRO A 347 42.88 -6.84 17.81
C PRO A 347 41.77 -7.64 17.11
N GLU A 348 40.61 -7.74 17.74
CA GLU A 348 39.46 -8.53 17.32
C GLU A 348 38.22 -7.64 17.35
N GLY A 349 37.30 -7.89 16.41
CA GLY A 349 36.00 -7.24 16.36
C GLY A 349 34.88 -8.12 16.90
N HIS A 350 33.71 -7.52 16.98
CA HIS A 350 32.53 -8.12 17.60
C HIS A 350 31.29 -7.94 16.73
N ILE A 351 30.37 -8.90 16.85
CA ILE A 351 29.03 -8.74 16.28
C ILE A 351 28.20 -7.87 17.24
N PHE A 352 27.80 -6.68 16.78
CA PHE A 352 26.91 -5.79 17.52
C PHE A 352 25.49 -6.35 17.62
N SER A 353 24.95 -6.85 16.51
CA SER A 353 23.59 -7.40 16.43
C SER A 353 23.46 -8.35 15.25
N ILE A 354 22.54 -9.31 15.35
CA ILE A 354 22.12 -10.16 14.22
C ILE A 354 20.64 -9.94 13.98
N THR A 355 20.25 -9.78 12.71
CA THR A 355 18.85 -9.68 12.27
C THR A 355 18.52 -10.86 11.38
N GLU A 356 17.55 -11.68 11.74
CA GLU A 356 16.98 -12.66 10.82
C GLU A 356 15.92 -12.00 9.94
N LYS A 357 15.98 -12.26 8.64
CA LYS A 357 15.02 -11.71 7.68
C LYS A 357 14.13 -12.82 7.19
N HIS A 358 12.83 -12.67 7.47
CA HIS A 358 11.81 -13.59 7.00
C HIS A 358 10.93 -12.89 5.98
N PHE A 359 10.60 -13.61 4.92
CA PHE A 359 9.54 -13.18 4.02
C PHE A 359 8.20 -13.39 4.73
N PRO A 360 7.34 -12.37 4.82
CA PRO A 360 6.00 -12.53 5.36
C PRO A 360 5.24 -13.56 4.53
N VAL A 361 4.59 -14.51 5.23
CA VAL A 361 3.73 -15.52 4.63
C VAL A 361 2.34 -15.44 5.25
N VAL A 362 1.33 -15.84 4.49
CA VAL A 362 0.03 -16.22 5.03
C VAL A 362 -0.19 -17.70 4.82
N ILE A 363 -0.84 -18.36 5.77
CA ILE A 363 -1.12 -19.80 5.70
C ILE A 363 -2.55 -19.98 5.19
N GLY A 364 -2.71 -20.78 4.14
CA GLY A 364 -4.00 -21.16 3.59
C GLY A 364 -4.83 -21.94 4.61
N ASP A 365 -6.12 -21.63 4.66
CA ASP A 365 -7.11 -22.38 5.41
C ASP A 365 -8.03 -23.22 4.49
N GLY A 366 -7.75 -23.22 3.17
CA GLY A 366 -8.53 -23.91 2.15
C GLY A 366 -9.84 -23.21 1.76
N VAL A 367 -10.15 -22.04 2.35
CA VAL A 367 -11.44 -21.37 2.16
C VAL A 367 -11.29 -19.88 1.85
N SER A 368 -10.44 -19.17 2.57
CA SER A 368 -10.21 -17.74 2.41
C SER A 368 -9.18 -17.47 1.32
N SER A 369 -9.42 -16.40 0.54
CA SER A 369 -8.45 -15.93 -0.43
C SER A 369 -7.23 -15.32 0.24
N VAL A 370 -6.12 -15.21 -0.49
CA VAL A 370 -4.91 -14.51 -0.03
C VAL A 370 -5.24 -13.09 0.46
N GLU A 371 -6.13 -12.36 -0.21
CA GLU A 371 -6.61 -11.06 0.27
C GLU A 371 -7.26 -11.17 1.66
N GLU A 372 -8.16 -12.12 1.87
CA GLU A 372 -8.85 -12.28 3.15
C GLU A 372 -7.90 -12.69 4.27
N LEU A 373 -6.90 -13.52 3.97
CA LEU A 373 -5.84 -13.92 4.91
C LEU A 373 -4.97 -12.72 5.30
N ILE A 374 -4.51 -11.91 4.33
CA ILE A 374 -3.75 -10.67 4.59
C ILE A 374 -4.57 -9.69 5.43
N LEU A 375 -5.85 -9.50 5.08
CA LEU A 375 -6.74 -8.63 5.83
C LEU A 375 -7.02 -9.15 7.23
N SER A 376 -6.92 -10.45 7.47
CA SER A 376 -7.17 -11.10 8.77
C SER A 376 -5.92 -11.10 9.67
N ASP A 377 -4.74 -11.19 9.07
CA ASP A 377 -3.46 -11.16 9.76
C ASP A 377 -3.21 -9.82 10.48
N ARG A 378 -2.62 -9.90 11.68
CA ARG A 378 -2.44 -8.74 12.56
C ARG A 378 -1.39 -7.75 12.03
N ARG A 379 -0.30 -8.25 11.44
CA ARG A 379 0.82 -7.43 10.94
C ARG A 379 0.65 -7.15 9.45
N ALA A 380 0.25 -8.13 8.65
CA ALA A 380 0.17 -7.99 7.21
C ALA A 380 -0.88 -6.95 6.79
N ILE A 381 -1.95 -6.79 7.57
CA ILE A 381 -2.96 -5.74 7.37
C ILE A 381 -2.38 -4.32 7.39
N CYS A 382 -1.26 -4.08 8.09
CA CYS A 382 -0.59 -2.79 8.13
C CYS A 382 0.04 -2.43 6.77
N LEU A 383 0.37 -3.41 5.94
CA LEU A 383 0.98 -3.24 4.62
C LEU A 383 0.11 -3.83 3.49
N ALA A 384 -1.17 -4.12 3.77
CA ALA A 384 -2.07 -4.81 2.84
C ALA A 384 -2.13 -4.19 1.45
N GLU A 385 -2.24 -2.87 1.35
CA GLU A 385 -2.30 -2.18 0.04
C GLU A 385 -1.03 -2.42 -0.80
N GLN A 386 0.15 -2.52 -0.17
CA GLN A 386 1.40 -2.83 -0.87
C GLN A 386 1.47 -4.30 -1.30
N TYR A 387 1.03 -5.22 -0.43
CA TYR A 387 0.98 -6.63 -0.79
C TYR A 387 -0.01 -6.90 -1.92
N PHE A 388 -1.14 -6.18 -1.96
CA PHE A 388 -2.10 -6.31 -3.07
C PHE A 388 -1.50 -5.87 -4.40
N GLU A 389 -0.76 -4.77 -4.41
CA GLU A 389 -0.06 -4.28 -5.61
C GLU A 389 0.99 -5.28 -6.09
N GLN A 390 1.73 -5.91 -5.18
CA GLN A 390 2.78 -6.87 -5.52
C GLN A 390 2.23 -8.23 -5.97
N LEU A 391 1.16 -8.71 -5.35
CA LEU A 391 0.57 -10.01 -5.66
C LEU A 391 -0.32 -9.98 -6.92
N GLY A 392 -0.87 -8.82 -7.27
CA GLY A 392 -1.76 -8.68 -8.43
C GLY A 392 -2.93 -9.66 -8.36
N ASP A 393 -3.15 -10.43 -9.42
CA ASP A 393 -4.26 -11.40 -9.51
C ASP A 393 -4.17 -12.54 -8.48
N ARG A 394 -2.99 -12.77 -7.89
CA ARG A 394 -2.79 -13.82 -6.86
C ARG A 394 -3.58 -13.55 -5.57
N ILE A 395 -4.04 -12.32 -5.35
CA ILE A 395 -4.83 -11.99 -4.14
C ILE A 395 -6.19 -12.71 -4.10
N GLU A 396 -6.72 -13.10 -5.27
CA GLU A 396 -8.01 -13.79 -5.39
C GLU A 396 -7.90 -15.31 -5.21
N GLN A 397 -6.69 -15.84 -5.23
CA GLN A 397 -6.44 -17.28 -5.07
C GLN A 397 -6.77 -17.72 -3.65
N VAL A 398 -7.37 -18.91 -3.53
CA VAL A 398 -7.63 -19.58 -2.24
C VAL A 398 -6.58 -20.69 -2.09
N PRO A 399 -5.57 -20.51 -1.21
CA PRO A 399 -4.52 -21.50 -1.01
C PRO A 399 -5.05 -22.72 -0.26
N GLU A 400 -4.45 -23.89 -0.49
CA GLU A 400 -4.81 -25.12 0.21
C GLU A 400 -4.54 -25.00 1.72
N ALA A 401 -5.25 -25.81 2.53
CA ALA A 401 -5.07 -25.78 3.97
C ALA A 401 -3.63 -26.17 4.36
N GLY A 402 -2.90 -25.26 5.02
CA GLY A 402 -1.49 -25.43 5.39
C GLY A 402 -0.49 -24.94 4.33
N GLU A 403 -0.94 -24.56 3.13
CA GLU A 403 -0.08 -23.96 2.10
C GLU A 403 0.45 -22.60 2.57
N SER A 404 1.76 -22.37 2.43
CA SER A 404 2.39 -21.09 2.78
C SER A 404 2.51 -20.21 1.55
N VAL A 405 1.82 -19.06 1.55
CA VAL A 405 1.90 -18.08 0.47
C VAL A 405 2.78 -16.91 0.88
N THR A 406 3.94 -16.79 0.23
CA THR A 406 4.85 -15.67 0.39
C THR A 406 4.28 -14.39 -0.22
N LEU A 407 4.25 -13.31 0.57
CA LEU A 407 3.65 -12.03 0.14
C LEU A 407 4.60 -11.16 -0.68
N ILE A 408 5.92 -11.32 -0.51
CA ILE A 408 6.95 -10.52 -1.19
C ILE A 408 8.21 -11.33 -1.53
N ASP A 409 8.90 -10.95 -2.59
CA ASP A 409 10.11 -11.64 -3.06
C ASP A 409 11.42 -10.92 -2.69
N ILE A 410 11.35 -9.78 -1.98
CA ILE A 410 12.52 -8.94 -1.65
C ILE A 410 12.57 -8.67 -0.14
N GLY A 411 13.73 -8.97 0.47
CA GLY A 411 13.98 -8.95 1.92
C GLY A 411 14.15 -7.56 2.54
N THR A 412 13.47 -6.52 2.03
CA THR A 412 13.56 -5.15 2.57
C THR A 412 12.39 -4.87 3.52
N HIS A 413 12.68 -4.36 4.73
CA HIS A 413 11.65 -3.99 5.72
C HIS A 413 10.60 -3.02 5.18
N SER A 414 11.03 -1.99 4.42
CA SER A 414 10.09 -1.02 3.81
C SER A 414 9.14 -1.63 2.76
N ARG A 415 9.40 -2.86 2.32
CA ARG A 415 8.51 -3.65 1.44
C ARG A 415 7.77 -4.74 2.21
N GLY A 416 7.93 -4.81 3.54
CA GLY A 416 7.17 -5.68 4.42
C GLY A 416 7.88 -6.92 4.92
N ALA A 417 9.18 -7.08 4.64
CA ALA A 417 9.99 -8.15 5.24
C ALA A 417 9.90 -8.08 6.79
N VAL A 418 9.87 -9.24 7.43
CA VAL A 418 9.86 -9.34 8.90
C VAL A 418 11.31 -9.45 9.36
N PHE A 419 11.72 -8.53 10.22
CA PHE A 419 13.06 -8.52 10.80
C PHE A 419 12.94 -8.94 12.26
N LEU A 420 13.56 -10.07 12.58
CA LEU A 420 13.58 -10.65 13.93
C LEU A 420 15.00 -10.56 14.48
N ASP A 421 15.11 -10.48 15.80
CA ASP A 421 16.39 -10.48 16.48
C ASP A 421 17.01 -11.89 16.43
N GLY A 422 18.12 -11.97 15.71
CA GLY A 422 18.79 -13.22 15.37
C GLY A 422 19.86 -13.64 16.37
N GLU A 423 19.79 -13.20 17.64
CA GLU A 423 20.81 -13.51 18.64
C GLU A 423 21.03 -15.02 18.81
N ARG A 424 20.02 -15.84 18.51
CA ARG A 424 20.13 -17.31 18.48
C ARG A 424 21.15 -17.85 17.45
N LEU A 425 21.49 -17.07 16.43
CA LEU A 425 22.47 -17.42 15.39
C LEU A 425 23.90 -17.11 15.84
N ARG A 426 24.09 -16.38 16.95
CA ARG A 426 25.42 -16.00 17.41
C ARG A 426 26.16 -17.21 17.95
N THR A 427 27.36 -17.40 17.40
CA THR A 427 28.33 -18.40 17.84
C THR A 427 29.73 -17.79 17.76
N ALA A 428 30.70 -18.40 18.44
CA ALA A 428 32.09 -17.99 18.33
C ALA A 428 32.61 -18.16 16.90
N GLU A 429 32.18 -19.21 16.21
CA GLU A 429 32.55 -19.53 14.83
C GLU A 429 32.05 -18.45 13.85
N LEU A 430 30.79 -18.01 13.97
CA LEU A 430 30.25 -16.94 13.14
C LEU A 430 30.99 -15.61 13.40
N GLU A 431 31.23 -15.26 14.66
CA GLU A 431 31.94 -14.03 15.03
C GLU A 431 33.38 -14.03 14.51
N GLN A 432 34.10 -15.15 14.66
CA GLN A 432 35.46 -15.32 14.15
C GLN A 432 35.51 -15.26 12.62
N SER A 433 34.55 -15.88 11.93
CA SER A 433 34.47 -15.86 10.46
C SER A 433 34.25 -14.43 9.94
N ILE A 434 33.31 -13.68 10.53
CA ILE A 434 33.04 -12.29 10.16
C ILE A 434 34.24 -11.39 10.47
N ASP A 435 34.84 -11.53 11.66
CA ASP A 435 36.01 -10.76 12.04
C ASP A 435 37.22 -11.04 11.13
N ALA A 436 37.46 -12.31 10.77
CA ALA A 436 38.52 -12.70 9.84
C ALA A 436 38.32 -12.12 8.43
N ILE A 437 37.07 -11.93 7.99
CA ILE A 437 36.77 -11.23 6.73
C ILE A 437 37.05 -9.73 6.90
N CYS A 438 36.54 -9.11 7.96
CA CYS A 438 36.68 -7.67 8.21
C CYS A 438 38.14 -7.23 8.37
N ARG A 439 38.97 -8.01 9.07
CA ARG A 439 40.41 -7.72 9.24
C ARG A 439 41.20 -7.75 7.94
N ARG A 440 40.69 -8.39 6.87
CA ARG A 440 41.33 -8.38 5.54
C ARG A 440 40.97 -7.13 4.73
N ILE A 441 39.90 -6.41 5.10
CA ILE A 441 39.51 -5.16 4.46
C ILE A 441 40.20 -4.01 5.23
N ASP A 442 41.32 -3.55 4.69
CA ASP A 442 42.09 -2.49 5.31
C ASP A 442 41.25 -1.20 5.42
N GLY A 443 41.11 -0.68 6.65
CA GLY A 443 40.26 0.47 6.92
C GLY A 443 38.75 0.17 7.05
N PHE A 444 38.34 -1.07 7.27
CA PHE A 444 36.94 -1.39 7.63
C PHE A 444 36.82 -1.75 9.12
N TYR A 445 35.88 -1.10 9.79
CA TYR A 445 35.70 -1.19 11.24
C TYR A 445 34.26 -1.24 11.70
N PHE A 446 33.30 -0.85 10.86
CA PHE A 446 31.92 -0.67 11.29
C PHE A 446 30.94 -0.82 10.12
N GLY A 447 30.01 -1.77 10.21
CA GLY A 447 29.00 -1.91 9.17
C GLY A 447 28.16 -3.16 9.29
N ARG A 448 27.27 -3.37 8.32
CA ARG A 448 26.35 -4.51 8.30
C ARG A 448 26.55 -5.36 7.05
N PHE A 449 26.78 -6.66 7.26
CA PHE A 449 26.73 -7.67 6.22
C PHE A 449 25.30 -8.19 6.08
N ASP A 450 24.83 -8.34 4.85
CA ASP A 450 23.64 -9.13 4.53
C ASP A 450 24.12 -10.48 3.96
N LEU A 451 23.80 -11.55 4.67
CA LEU A 451 24.33 -12.91 4.47
C LEU A 451 23.22 -13.89 4.09
N ARG A 452 23.57 -14.92 3.31
CA ARG A 452 22.75 -16.09 3.03
C ARG A 452 23.47 -17.37 3.44
N ALA A 453 22.72 -18.33 3.97
CA ALA A 453 23.22 -19.68 4.22
C ALA A 453 22.16 -20.72 3.89
N ASP A 454 22.58 -21.94 3.53
CA ASP A 454 21.66 -23.02 3.17
C ASP A 454 20.83 -23.48 4.39
N SER A 455 21.37 -23.34 5.61
CA SER A 455 20.72 -23.68 6.88
C SER A 455 21.13 -22.75 8.04
N ILE A 456 20.39 -22.83 9.16
CA ILE A 456 20.74 -22.14 10.42
C ILE A 456 22.09 -22.62 10.93
N GLU A 457 22.33 -23.92 10.85
CA GLU A 457 23.55 -24.60 11.28
C GLU A 457 24.75 -24.13 10.46
N ASP A 458 24.59 -23.92 9.16
CA ASP A 458 25.63 -23.36 8.31
C ASP A 458 25.97 -21.92 8.68
N MET A 459 24.96 -21.07 8.91
CA MET A 459 25.17 -19.70 9.37
C MET A 459 25.90 -19.67 10.72
N MET A 460 25.45 -20.46 11.68
CA MET A 460 26.09 -20.60 13.00
C MET A 460 27.51 -21.15 12.89
N ALA A 461 27.82 -22.00 11.92
CA ALA A 461 29.18 -22.49 11.70
C ALA A 461 30.06 -21.55 10.86
N GLY A 462 29.59 -20.34 10.54
CA GLY A 462 30.31 -19.38 9.71
C GLY A 462 30.42 -19.77 8.23
N ARG A 463 29.57 -20.69 7.76
CA ARG A 463 29.42 -21.10 6.36
C ARG A 463 28.28 -20.31 5.71
N PHE A 464 28.62 -19.19 5.07
CA PHE A 464 27.64 -18.30 4.47
C PHE A 464 28.16 -17.68 3.17
N ARG A 465 27.26 -17.01 2.45
CA ARG A 465 27.54 -16.19 1.27
C ARG A 465 27.14 -14.75 1.55
N ILE A 466 28.01 -13.80 1.23
CA ILE A 466 27.81 -12.36 1.40
C ILE A 466 27.02 -11.85 0.20
N ILE A 467 25.83 -11.31 0.47
CA ILE A 467 25.02 -10.61 -0.52
C ILE A 467 25.45 -9.15 -0.61
N GLU A 468 25.65 -8.48 0.52
CA GLU A 468 25.90 -7.05 0.58
C GLU A 468 26.70 -6.70 1.84
N LEU A 469 27.50 -5.65 1.74
CA LEU A 469 28.18 -5.02 2.87
C LEU A 469 27.83 -3.52 2.82
N ASN A 470 27.34 -3.00 3.95
CA ASN A 470 26.93 -1.61 4.09
C ASN A 470 27.82 -0.91 5.11
N GLY A 471 28.24 0.33 4.82
CA GLY A 471 29.07 1.13 5.72
C GLY A 471 28.34 1.79 6.89
N VAL A 472 28.76 3.01 7.25
CA VAL A 472 28.40 3.68 8.52
C VAL A 472 26.91 4.02 8.68
N THR A 473 26.16 4.13 7.58
CA THR A 473 24.71 4.40 7.62
C THR A 473 23.85 3.15 7.64
N SER A 474 24.47 1.97 7.70
CA SER A 474 23.75 0.73 7.98
C SER A 474 23.04 0.83 9.32
N GLU A 475 21.81 0.31 9.39
CA GLU A 475 21.01 0.29 10.60
C GLU A 475 21.03 -1.11 11.22
N SER A 476 21.10 -1.16 12.55
CA SER A 476 20.81 -2.33 13.37
C SER A 476 19.34 -2.68 13.23
N THR A 477 19.03 -3.55 12.28
CA THR A 477 17.66 -3.86 11.86
C THR A 477 16.90 -4.79 12.79
N ASN A 478 17.58 -5.38 13.77
CA ASN A 478 16.95 -6.22 14.80
C ASN A 478 16.00 -5.43 15.70
N ILE A 479 16.11 -4.10 15.73
CA ILE A 479 15.19 -3.22 16.47
C ILE A 479 13.72 -3.44 16.09
N TYR A 480 13.45 -3.87 14.85
CA TYR A 480 12.08 -4.10 14.36
C TYR A 480 11.46 -5.42 14.85
N ASP A 481 12.19 -6.23 15.64
CA ASP A 481 11.61 -7.39 16.31
C ASP A 481 10.46 -6.95 17.23
N PRO A 482 9.26 -7.57 17.13
CA PRO A 482 8.12 -7.26 18.00
C PRO A 482 8.39 -7.33 19.51
N LYS A 483 9.47 -8.01 19.93
CA LYS A 483 9.88 -8.07 21.34
C LYS A 483 10.44 -6.75 21.87
N TYR A 484 10.93 -5.86 21.00
CA TYR A 484 11.53 -4.59 21.42
C TYR A 484 10.50 -3.48 21.55
N SER A 485 10.59 -2.74 22.65
CA SER A 485 9.84 -1.49 22.80
C SER A 485 10.53 -0.36 22.02
N LEU A 486 9.81 0.74 21.80
CA LEU A 486 10.38 1.96 21.20
C LEU A 486 11.62 2.46 21.97
N ARG A 487 11.64 2.29 23.31
CA ARG A 487 12.79 2.67 24.15
C ARG A 487 14.00 1.78 23.86
N ASP A 488 13.79 0.48 23.69
CA ASP A 488 14.87 -0.47 23.39
C ASP A 488 15.45 -0.21 22.01
N ALA A 489 14.59 0.03 21.02
CA ALA A 489 15.00 0.41 19.66
C ALA A 489 15.90 1.66 19.66
N TYR A 490 15.50 2.72 20.38
CA TYR A 490 16.36 3.89 20.54
C TYR A 490 17.65 3.60 21.30
N GLY A 491 17.61 2.75 22.34
CA GLY A 491 18.82 2.33 23.06
C GLY A 491 19.85 1.68 22.14
N ILE A 492 19.40 0.75 21.29
CA ILE A 492 20.25 0.06 20.30
C ILE A 492 20.81 1.07 19.29
N LEU A 493 19.96 1.92 18.70
CA LEU A 493 20.41 2.92 17.73
C LEU A 493 21.37 3.95 18.33
N PHE A 494 21.12 4.40 19.56
CA PHE A 494 22.00 5.34 20.24
C PHE A 494 23.37 4.72 20.50
N ARG A 495 23.41 3.45 20.90
CA ARG A 495 24.66 2.72 21.10
C ARG A 495 25.41 2.50 19.78
N GLN A 496 24.70 2.14 18.72
CA GLN A 496 25.25 2.02 17.37
C GLN A 496 25.97 3.32 16.95
N TRP A 497 25.29 4.47 17.09
CA TRP A 497 25.89 5.76 16.71
C TRP A 497 27.04 6.17 17.64
N GLU A 498 27.00 5.84 18.93
CA GLU A 498 28.14 6.03 19.83
C GLU A 498 29.38 5.30 19.33
N LEU A 499 29.24 4.02 18.96
CA LEU A 499 30.34 3.22 18.41
C LEU A 499 30.90 3.86 17.12
N ALA A 500 30.03 4.28 16.19
CA ALA A 500 30.46 4.92 14.95
C ALA A 500 31.28 6.21 15.20
N PHE A 501 30.88 7.03 16.17
CA PHE A 501 31.61 8.24 16.54
C PHE A 501 32.91 7.94 17.29
N GLU A 502 32.94 6.95 18.17
CA GLU A 502 34.14 6.51 18.89
C GLU A 502 35.21 5.99 17.92
N ILE A 503 34.82 5.07 17.02
CA ILE A 503 35.69 4.51 15.98
C ILE A 503 36.19 5.62 15.04
N GLY A 504 35.29 6.49 14.57
CA GLY A 504 35.65 7.60 13.70
C GLY A 504 36.62 8.59 14.36
N ALA A 505 36.41 8.91 15.64
CA ALA A 505 37.32 9.78 16.40
C ALA A 505 38.70 9.14 16.59
N GLU A 506 38.77 7.83 16.82
CA GLU A 506 40.04 7.11 16.93
C GLU A 506 40.81 7.12 15.60
N ASN A 507 40.12 6.85 14.48
CA ASN A 507 40.73 6.93 13.15
C ASN A 507 41.22 8.35 12.81
N ILE A 508 40.46 9.39 13.19
CA ILE A 508 40.91 10.78 13.05
C ILE A 508 42.18 11.03 13.88
N GLY A 509 42.26 10.50 15.10
CA GLY A 509 43.45 10.56 15.94
C GLY A 509 44.67 9.88 15.32
N ARG A 510 44.45 8.89 14.43
CA ARG A 510 45.48 8.17 13.65
C ARG A 510 45.80 8.83 12.30
N GLY A 511 45.20 9.97 11.99
CA GLY A 511 45.46 10.73 10.77
C GLY A 511 44.47 10.52 9.63
N THR A 512 43.38 9.77 9.82
CA THR A 512 42.33 9.64 8.81
C THR A 512 41.57 10.97 8.65
N PRO A 513 41.42 11.50 7.42
CA PRO A 513 40.62 12.69 7.18
C PRO A 513 39.12 12.40 7.36
N ARG A 514 38.37 13.38 7.89
CA ARG A 514 36.90 13.33 7.93
C ARG A 514 36.29 14.07 6.75
N THR A 515 35.07 13.69 6.38
CA THR A 515 34.29 14.45 5.39
C THR A 515 33.81 15.77 5.97
N GLY A 516 33.96 16.87 5.22
CA GLY A 516 33.43 18.18 5.62
C GLY A 516 31.91 18.22 5.61
N VAL A 517 31.30 19.04 6.47
CA VAL A 517 29.83 19.18 6.58
C VAL A 517 29.18 19.52 5.24
N ARG A 518 29.79 20.41 4.45
CA ARG A 518 29.27 20.78 3.12
C ARG A 518 29.24 19.61 2.14
N ASP A 519 30.30 18.80 2.11
CA ASP A 519 30.38 17.66 1.22
C ASP A 519 29.45 16.53 1.67
N LEU A 520 29.29 16.35 2.98
CA LEU A 520 28.30 15.43 3.52
C LEU A 520 26.87 15.85 3.16
N LEU A 521 26.54 17.15 3.24
CA LEU A 521 25.23 17.66 2.80
C LEU A 521 25.02 17.47 1.29
N ARG A 522 26.07 17.62 0.48
CA ARG A 522 26.02 17.30 -0.96
C ARG A 522 25.79 15.81 -1.20
N LEU A 523 26.41 14.92 -0.42
CA LEU A 523 26.16 13.48 -0.53
C LEU A 523 24.72 13.12 -0.11
N ALA A 524 24.23 13.73 0.98
CA ALA A 524 22.88 13.49 1.49
C ALA A 524 21.78 13.95 0.51
N PHE A 525 21.88 15.20 0.01
CA PHE A 525 20.81 15.88 -0.72
C PHE A 525 21.12 16.16 -2.20
N GLY A 526 22.36 15.93 -2.64
CA GLY A 526 22.76 16.14 -4.03
C GLY A 526 22.07 15.15 -4.96
N LYS A 527 21.54 15.66 -6.08
CA LYS A 527 21.18 14.80 -7.21
C LYS A 527 22.46 14.35 -7.89
N THR A 528 22.64 13.05 -8.10
CA THR A 528 23.60 12.52 -9.07
C THR A 528 23.29 13.18 -10.43
N ARG A 529 24.14 14.10 -10.89
CA ARG A 529 23.96 14.75 -12.19
C ARG A 529 24.14 13.69 -13.27
N ARG A 530 23.09 13.42 -14.05
CA ARG A 530 23.18 12.68 -15.32
C ARG A 530 24.00 13.47 -16.33
N ASN A 531 24.92 12.83 -17.03
CA ASN A 531 25.57 13.42 -18.18
C ASN A 531 24.62 13.26 -19.40
N PRO A 532 24.23 14.34 -20.10
CA PRO A 532 23.35 14.23 -21.28
C PRO A 532 23.95 13.44 -22.45
N ALA A 533 25.26 13.13 -22.40
CA ALA A 533 25.98 12.34 -23.39
C ALA A 533 25.63 10.83 -23.34
N ASP A 534 24.94 10.34 -22.31
CA ASP A 534 24.62 8.92 -22.12
C ASP A 534 23.43 8.42 -22.96
N ARG A 535 23.01 9.16 -23.99
CA ARG A 535 21.96 8.72 -24.92
C ARG A 535 22.60 8.07 -26.13
N CYS A 536 22.53 6.74 -26.17
CA CYS A 536 22.87 5.96 -27.35
C CYS A 536 22.00 6.41 -28.56
N PRO A 537 22.55 6.57 -29.77
CA PRO A 537 21.74 6.80 -30.97
C PRO A 537 20.83 5.60 -31.25
N PRO A 538 19.65 5.80 -31.87
CA PRO A 538 18.74 4.71 -32.21
C PRO A 538 19.44 3.73 -33.15
N THR A 539 19.33 2.44 -32.85
CA THR A 539 19.82 1.34 -33.69
C THR A 539 19.11 1.41 -35.06
N PRO A 540 19.83 1.23 -36.19
CA PRO A 540 19.18 1.11 -37.49
C PRO A 540 18.27 -0.13 -37.47
N ALA A 541 17.03 0.01 -37.95
CA ALA A 541 16.15 -1.11 -38.16
C ALA A 541 16.85 -2.15 -39.05
N THR A 542 16.98 -3.38 -38.57
CA THR A 542 17.36 -4.53 -39.38
C THR A 542 16.36 -4.66 -40.51
N GLU A 543 16.78 -4.31 -41.73
CA GLU A 543 16.10 -4.68 -42.95
C GLU A 543 16.09 -6.21 -43.05
N THR A 544 14.88 -6.74 -43.15
CA THR A 544 14.58 -8.09 -43.64
C THR A 544 15.32 -8.37 -44.95
N LEU A 545 16.11 -9.44 -44.97
CA LEU A 545 16.34 -10.28 -46.14
C LEU A 545 16.37 -11.75 -45.71
#